data_AF-A0A925HGW2-F1
#
_entry.id   AF-A0A925HGW2-F1
#
_cell.length_a   1.000
_cell.length_b   1.000
_cell.length_c   1.000
_cell.angle_alpha   90.00
_cell.angle_beta   90.00
_cell.angle_gamma   90.00
#
_symmetry.space_group_name_H-M   'P 1'
#
loop_
_entity.id
_entity.type
_entity.pdbx_description
1 polymer ?
#
loop_
_entity_poly.entity_id
_entity_poly.type
_entity_poly.pdbx_seq_one_letter_code
_entity_poly.pdbx_strand_id
1 'polypeptide(L)'
;MYAGDRRWAVFAVAALWATYGFVFWKVLPLVGTPEVMYALAISGGIVLLFNTASILAMVQHYSGDKEHIYGLDIHYLDAARVTA
;
A
#
# COMPACT_ATOMS: atom_id res chain seq x y z
N MET A 1 8.63 -12.57 8.59
CA MET A 1 8.98 -11.31 7.92
C MET A 1 8.09 -11.07 6.70
N TYR A 2 8.21 -11.84 5.61
CA TYR A 2 7.42 -11.66 4.36
C TYR A 2 5.88 -11.61 4.55
N ALA A 3 5.30 -12.57 5.28
CA ALA A 3 3.86 -12.56 5.55
C ALA A 3 3.42 -11.42 6.50
N GLY A 4 4.34 -10.89 7.33
CA GLY A 4 4.09 -9.73 8.17
C GLY A 4 4.00 -8.46 7.34
N ASP A 5 5.00 -8.23 6.50
CA ASP A 5 5.11 -7.03 5.66
C ASP A 5 3.94 -6.94 4.67
N ARG A 6 3.56 -8.08 4.06
CA ARG A 6 2.37 -8.16 3.20
C ARG A 6 1.07 -7.80 3.94
N ARG A 7 0.90 -8.26 5.19
CA ARG A 7 -0.30 -7.91 6.00
C ARG A 7 -0.34 -6.42 6.30
N TRP A 8 0.79 -5.82 6.65
CA TRP A 8 0.87 -4.38 6.91
C TRP A 8 0.64 -3.55 5.65
N ALA A 9 1.13 -4.00 4.48
CA ALA A 9 0.86 -3.34 3.20
C ALA A 9 -0.64 -3.35 2.87
N VAL A 10 -1.31 -4.49 3.04
CA VAL A 10 -2.77 -4.59 2.83
C VAL A 10 -3.53 -3.71 3.84
N PHE A 11 -3.11 -3.72 5.11
CA PHE A 11 -3.71 -2.88 6.14
C PHE A 11 -3.57 -1.38 5.80
N ALA A 12 -2.40 -0.94 5.32
CA ALA A 12 -2.18 0.44 4.93
C ALA A 12 -3.13 0.89 3.80
N VAL A 13 -3.34 0.06 2.79
CA VAL A 13 -4.32 0.34 1.72
C VAL A 13 -5.74 0.39 2.28
N ALA A 14 -6.12 -0.55 3.14
CA ALA A 14 -7.45 -0.54 3.76
C ALA A 14 -7.69 0.72 4.62
N ALA A 15 -6.69 1.13 5.41
CA ALA A 15 -6.74 2.35 6.21
C ALA A 15 -6.83 3.61 5.34
N LEU A 16 -6.11 3.64 4.21
CA LEU A 16 -6.20 4.73 3.23
C LEU A 16 -7.62 4.85 2.66
N TRP A 17 -8.20 3.74 2.19
CA TRP A 17 -9.59 3.71 1.69
C TRP A 17 -10.59 4.16 2.75
N ALA A 18 -10.46 3.66 3.98
CA ALA A 18 -11.35 4.04 5.08
C ALA A 18 -11.25 5.54 5.39
N THR A 19 -10.03 6.09 5.43
CA THR A 19 -9.80 7.51 5.73
C THR A 19 -10.36 8.41 4.63
N TYR A 20 -10.07 8.12 3.36
CA TYR A 20 -10.61 8.87 2.24
C TYR A 20 -12.13 8.79 2.16
N GLY A 21 -12.69 7.59 2.31
CA GLY A 21 -14.14 7.38 2.31
C GLY A 21 -14.84 8.13 3.45
N PHE A 22 -14.26 8.10 4.65
CA PHE A 22 -14.75 8.87 5.79
C PHE A 22 -14.72 10.38 5.51
N VAL A 23 -13.58 10.91 5.06
CA VAL A 23 -13.44 12.35 4.75
C VAL A 23 -14.42 12.76 3.67
N PHE A 24 -14.54 11.99 2.59
CA PHE A 24 -15.49 12.25 1.51
C PHE A 24 -16.92 12.31 2.06
N TRP A 25 -17.33 11.33 2.86
CA TRP A 25 -18.65 11.30 3.50
C TRP A 25 -18.91 12.52 4.41
N LYS A 26 -17.90 12.93 5.19
CA LYS A 26 -18.00 14.11 6.06
C LYS A 26 -18.06 15.42 5.27
N VAL A 27 -17.47 15.47 4.09
CA VAL A 27 -17.45 16.65 3.22
C VAL A 27 -18.72 16.76 2.37
N LEU A 28 -19.40 15.65 2.04
CA LEU A 28 -20.61 15.68 1.20
C LEU A 28 -21.65 16.76 1.57
N PRO A 29 -22.01 16.98 2.85
CA PRO A 29 -22.98 18.03 3.23
C PRO A 29 -22.47 19.46 3.04
N LEU A 30 -21.15 19.64 2.89
CA LEU A 30 -20.48 20.93 2.72
C LEU A 30 -20.30 21.28 1.23
N VAL A 31 -20.57 20.33 0.32
CA VAL A 31 -20.40 20.54 -1.11
C VAL A 31 -21.54 21.40 -1.64
N GLY A 32 -21.20 22.58 -2.16
CA GLY A 32 -22.18 23.54 -2.67
C GLY A 32 -22.77 23.21 -4.04
N THR A 33 -22.05 22.47 -4.89
CA THR A 33 -22.53 22.10 -6.23
C THR A 33 -22.12 20.66 -6.65
N PRO A 34 -22.89 19.99 -7.52
CA PRO A 34 -22.57 18.64 -7.99
C PRO A 34 -21.20 18.51 -8.67
N GLU A 35 -20.74 19.56 -9.35
CA GLU A 35 -19.46 19.56 -10.07
C GLU A 35 -18.28 19.41 -9.10
N VAL A 36 -18.36 20.08 -7.94
CA VAL A 36 -17.36 19.96 -6.87
C VAL A 36 -17.38 18.54 -6.30
N MET A 37 -18.56 17.94 -6.12
CA MET A 37 -18.68 16.55 -5.70
C MET A 37 -18.00 15.60 -6.69
N TYR A 38 -18.24 15.77 -8.00
CA TYR A 38 -17.60 14.96 -9.03
C TYR A 38 -16.09 15.14 -9.05
N ALA A 39 -15.60 16.38 -8.93
CA ALA A 39 -14.17 16.64 -8.87
C ALA A 39 -13.51 15.94 -7.68
N LEU A 40 -14.12 16.00 -6.49
CA LEU A 40 -13.65 15.31 -5.29
C LEU A 40 -13.70 13.78 -5.44
N ALA A 41 -14.79 13.24 -5.98
CA ALA A 41 -14.97 11.80 -6.16
C ALA A 41 -13.97 11.22 -7.18
N ILE A 42 -13.79 11.88 -8.32
CA ILE A 42 -12.88 11.43 -9.38
C ILE A 42 -11.42 11.54 -8.91
N SER A 43 -11.02 12.71 -8.39
CA SER A 43 -9.63 12.90 -7.93
C SER A 43 -9.29 11.98 -6.75
N GLY A 44 -10.17 11.86 -5.76
CA GLY A 44 -10.00 10.93 -4.63
C GLY A 44 -9.96 9.48 -5.10
N GLY A 45 -10.85 9.10 -6.01
CA GLY A 45 -10.87 7.77 -6.63
C GLY A 45 -9.57 7.44 -7.34
N ILE A 46 -9.01 8.37 -8.12
CA ILE A 46 -7.72 8.21 -8.78
C ILE A 46 -6.59 7.96 -7.77
N VAL A 47 -6.54 8.73 -6.67
CA VAL A 47 -5.53 8.54 -5.62
C VAL A 47 -5.63 7.14 -5.00
N LEU A 48 -6.86 6.69 -4.69
CA LEU A 48 -7.11 5.37 -4.12
C LEU A 48 -6.72 4.23 -5.07
N LEU A 49 -7.10 4.35 -6.35
CA LEU A 49 -6.78 3.36 -7.37
C LEU A 49 -5.27 3.23 -7.57
N PHE A 50 -4.56 4.35 -7.77
CA PHE A 50 -3.12 4.29 -8.00
C PHE A 50 -2.35 3.81 -6.78
N ASN A 51 -2.68 4.25 -5.57
CA ASN A 51 -2.03 3.75 -4.36
C ASN A 51 -2.25 2.24 -4.18
N THR A 52 -3.47 1.77 -4.46
CA THR A 52 -3.78 0.33 -4.40
C THR A 52 -2.96 -0.44 -5.44
N ALA A 53 -2.90 0.05 -6.68
CA ALA A 53 -2.11 -0.57 -7.75
C ALA A 53 -0.62 -0.61 -7.43
N SER A 54 -0.05 0.47 -6.89
CA SER A 54 1.36 0.53 -6.48
C SER A 54 1.69 -0.49 -5.40
N ILE A 55 0.85 -0.61 -4.36
CA ILE A 55 1.06 -1.61 -3.30
C ILE A 55 0.88 -3.03 -3.83
N LEU A 56 -0.10 -3.29 -4.70
CA LEU A 56 -0.28 -4.60 -5.32
C LEU A 56 0.93 -4.97 -6.17
N ALA A 57 1.44 -4.05 -7.00
CA ALA A 57 2.63 -4.27 -7.81
C ALA A 57 3.85 -4.57 -6.94
N MET A 58 4.06 -3.79 -5.87
CA MET A 58 5.11 -4.02 -4.89
C MET A 58 5.00 -5.43 -4.29
N VAL A 59 3.83 -5.82 -3.77
CA VAL A 59 3.63 -7.13 -3.14
C VAL A 59 3.80 -8.29 -4.13
N GLN A 60 3.37 -8.13 -5.39
CA GLN A 60 3.51 -9.15 -6.44
C GLN A 60 4.95 -9.42 -6.83
N HIS A 61 5.79 -8.38 -6.91
CA HIS A 61 7.18 -8.49 -7.35
C HIS A 61 8.17 -8.62 -6.17
N TYR A 62 7.71 -8.39 -4.94
CA TYR A 62 8.54 -8.40 -3.74
C TYR A 62 9.34 -9.69 -3.55
N SER A 63 8.76 -10.86 -3.85
CA SER A 63 9.47 -12.14 -3.69
C SER A 63 10.57 -12.34 -4.73
N GLY A 64 10.39 -11.83 -5.95
CA GLY A 64 11.39 -11.90 -7.01
C GLY A 64 12.57 -10.96 -6.76
N ASP A 65 12.28 -9.73 -6.36
CA ASP A 65 13.31 -8.72 -6.09
C ASP A 65 14.11 -9.05 -4.81
N LYS A 66 13.46 -9.66 -3.81
CA LYS A 66 14.10 -9.96 -2.52
C LYS A 66 15.20 -11.01 -2.62
N GLU A 67 14.96 -12.11 -3.35
CA GLU A 67 15.96 -13.16 -3.58
C GLU A 67 17.20 -12.59 -4.30
N HIS A 68 16.98 -11.70 -5.27
CA HIS A 68 18.06 -11.07 -6.02
C HIS A 68 18.90 -10.09 -5.19
N ILE A 69 18.24 -9.25 -4.39
CA ILE A 69 18.93 -8.19 -3.62
C ILE A 69 19.56 -8.74 -2.35
N TYR A 70 18.87 -9.63 -1.63
CA TYR A 70 19.29 -10.04 -0.29
C TYR A 70 19.79 -11.49 -0.22
N GLY A 71 19.72 -12.28 -1.29
CA GLY A 71 20.12 -13.69 -1.25
C GLY A 71 21.55 -13.89 -0.72
N LEU A 72 22.48 -13.04 -1.18
CA LEU A 72 23.88 -13.09 -0.74
C LEU A 72 24.06 -12.67 0.73
N ASP A 73 23.40 -11.58 1.14
CA ASP A 73 23.46 -11.09 2.52
C ASP A 73 22.82 -12.08 3.51
N ILE A 74 21.69 -12.68 3.14
CA ILE A 74 21.01 -13.72 3.94
C ILE A 74 21.91 -14.95 4.07
N HIS A 75 22.56 -15.38 2.98
CA HIS A 75 23.50 -16.50 3.01
C HIS A 75 24.66 -16.27 3.99
N TYR A 76 25.28 -15.09 3.98
CA TYR A 76 26.36 -14.78 4.93
C TYR A 76 25.87 -14.62 6.37
N LEU A 77 24.67 -14.07 6.59
CA LEU A 77 24.05 -14.00 7.93
C LEU A 77 23.76 -15.39 8.51
N ASP A 78 23.29 -16.32 7.68
CA ASP A 78 23.04 -17.70 8.10
C ASP A 78 24.37 -18.44 8.36
N ALA A 79 25.39 -18.24 7.51
CA ALA A 79 26.72 -18.81 7.73
C ALA A 79 27.38 -18.32 9.05
N ALA A 80 27.19 -17.03 9.39
CA ALA A 80 27.68 -16.46 10.63
C ALA A 80 26.94 -16.99 11.88
N ARG A 81 25.65 -17.38 11.75
CA ARG A 81 24.89 -18.01 12.84
C ARG A 81 25.25 -19.46 13.09
N VAL A 82 25.69 -20.18 12.06
CA VAL A 82 26.11 -21.60 12.17
C VAL A 82 27.51 -21.72 12.79
N THR A 83 28.34 -20.68 12.65
CA THR A 83 29.73 -20.66 13.14
C THR A 83 29.90 -20.05 14.53
N ALA A 84 28.82 -19.49 15.11
CA ALA A 84 28.76 -18.94 16.47
C ALA A 84 28.18 -19.95 17.46
#